data_AF-A0A4V3WHJ1-F1
#
_entry.id   AF-A0A4V3WHJ1-F1
#
_cell.length_a   1.000
_cell.length_b   1.000
_cell.length_c   1.000
_cell.angle_alpha   90.00
_cell.angle_beta   90.00
_cell.angle_gamma   90.00
#
_symmetry.space_group_name_H-M   'P 1'
#
loop_
_entity.id
_entity.type
_entity.pdbx_description
1 polymer ?
#
loop_
_entity_poly.entity_id
_entity_poly.type
_entity_poly.pdbx_seq_one_letter_code
_entity_poly.pdbx_strand_id
1 'polypeptide(L)' 'MFSSDRRLNRSVSLAEALGGRDGQPLELNSPESATCRRCGAEPRMHHTVTASGRDVVAWIPTDHWCPKKS' A
#
# COMPACT_ATOMS: atom_id res chain seq x y z
N MET A 1 25.72 6.44 -11.83
CA MET A 1 25.40 7.62 -11.00
C MET A 1 24.45 7.17 -9.90
N PHE A 2 24.99 6.82 -8.74
CA PHE A 2 24.18 6.47 -7.57
C PHE A 2 24.01 7.74 -6.74
N SER A 3 22.79 8.30 -6.75
CA SER A 3 22.44 9.43 -5.88
C SER A 3 22.31 8.89 -4.46
N SER A 4 23.43 8.88 -3.73
CA SER A 4 23.47 8.44 -2.35
C SER A 4 22.88 9.53 -1.45
N ASP A 5 21.88 9.14 -0.67
CA ASP A 5 21.78 9.48 0.75
C ASP A 5 21.89 10.98 1.08
N ARG A 6 20.89 11.80 0.67
CA ARG A 6 20.51 12.94 1.52
C ARG A 6 19.83 12.37 2.77
N ARG A 7 20.64 11.83 3.69
CA ARG A 7 20.22 11.49 5.05
C ARG A 7 19.83 12.79 5.74
N LEU A 8 18.57 13.15 5.58
CA LEU A 8 17.92 14.13 6.43
C LEU A 8 17.94 13.52 7.84
N ASN A 9 18.79 14.06 8.73
CA ASN A 9 18.81 13.78 10.16
C ASN A 9 17.53 14.30 10.85
N ARG A 10 16.36 13.99 10.28
CA ARG A 10 15.06 14.32 10.85
C ARG A 10 14.35 13.02 11.18
N SER A 11 13.77 12.97 12.36
CA SER A 11 12.79 11.96 12.71
C SER A 11 11.67 12.01 11.68
N VAL A 12 11.43 10.92 10.97
CA VAL A 12 10.24 10.77 10.14
C VAL A 12 9.18 10.05 10.95
N SER A 13 7.93 10.49 10.83
CA SER A 13 6.81 9.75 11.40
C SER A 13 6.69 8.38 10.73
N LEU A 14 6.09 7.40 11.41
CA LEU A 14 5.81 6.09 10.82
C LEU A 14 5.02 6.22 9.51
N ALA A 15 4.12 7.20 9.44
CA ALA A 15 3.36 7.49 8.23
C ALA A 15 4.25 7.94 7.06
N GLU A 16 5.19 8.87 7.29
CA GLU A 16 6.15 9.30 6.26
C GLU A 16 7.07 8.16 5.83
N ALA A 17 7.51 7.31 6.78
CA ALA A 17 8.32 6.13 6.49
C ALA A 17 7.59 5.13 5.59
N LEU A 18 6.27 5.07 5.70
CA LEU A 18 5.38 4.26 4.86
C LEU A 18 4.96 4.98 3.57
N GLY A 19 5.52 6.15 3.25
CA GLY A 19 5.20 6.90 2.03
C GLY A 19 3.93 7.75 2.10
N GLY A 20 3.36 7.93 3.29
CA GLY A 20 2.20 8.78 3.51
C GLY A 20 2.49 10.24 3.15
N ARG A 21 1.56 10.86 2.41
CA ARG A 21 1.60 12.28 2.04
C ARG A 21 0.56 13.05 2.84
N ASP A 22 0.87 14.30 3.20
CA ASP A 22 -0.07 15.14 3.95
C ASP A 22 -1.35 15.38 3.15
N GLY A 23 -2.50 15.27 3.81
CA GLY A 23 -3.82 15.43 3.19
C GLY A 23 -4.22 14.30 2.22
N GLN A 24 -3.48 13.18 2.19
CA GLN A 24 -3.83 11.99 1.42
C GLN A 24 -3.99 10.78 2.36
N PRO A 25 -4.84 9.80 1.99
CA PRO A 25 -4.89 8.53 2.68
C PRO A 25 -3.52 7.85 2.71
N LEU A 26 -3.21 7.17 3.82
CA LEU A 26 -2.06 6.29 3.87
C LEU A 26 -2.40 4.98 3.17
N GLU A 27 -1.84 4.77 1.99
CA GLU A 27 -1.92 3.51 1.27
C GLU A 27 -0.86 2.54 1.79
N LEU A 28 -1.28 1.42 2.39
CA LEU A 28 -0.35 0.42 2.94
C LEU A 28 0.29 -0.47 1.87
N ASN A 29 -0.38 -0.59 0.72
CA ASN A 29 0.06 -1.35 -0.44
C ASN A 29 -0.65 -0.83 -1.69
N SER A 30 -0.29 -1.36 -2.86
CA SER A 30 -0.87 -0.97 -4.15
C SER A 30 -1.84 -2.04 -4.68
N PRO A 31 -2.78 -1.70 -5.57
CA PRO A 31 -3.67 -2.69 -6.17
C PRO A 31 -2.87 -3.76 -6.93
N GLU A 32 -1.82 -3.39 -7.65
CA GLU A 32 -0.98 -4.33 -8.42
C GLU A 32 -0.28 -5.35 -7.50
N SER A 33 0.05 -4.94 -6.27
CA SER A 33 0.67 -5.84 -5.29
C SER A 33 -0.30 -6.88 -4.74
N ALA A 34 -1.60 -6.57 -4.72
CA ALA A 34 -2.67 -7.42 -4.19
C ALA A 34 -3.44 -8.19 -5.28
N THR A 35 -3.28 -7.81 -6.54
CA THR A 35 -3.83 -8.55 -7.69
C THR A 35 -3.21 -9.93 -7.79
N CYS A 36 -4.03 -10.94 -8.04
CA CYS A 36 -3.55 -12.30 -8.28
C CYS A 36 -2.65 -12.31 -9.53
N ARG A 37 -1.34 -12.54 -9.33
CA ARG A 37 -0.36 -12.57 -10.44
C ARG A 37 -0.61 -13.67 -11.47
N ARG A 38 -1.44 -14.66 -11.13
CA ARG A 38 -1.68 -15.82 -11.98
C ARG A 38 -2.85 -15.63 -12.94
N CYS A 39 -4.01 -15.26 -12.43
CA CYS A 39 -5.23 -15.11 -13.22
C CYS A 39 -5.73 -13.67 -13.33
N GLY A 40 -5.11 -12.72 -12.63
CA GLY A 40 -5.52 -11.31 -12.66
C GLY A 40 -6.73 -10.98 -11.78
N ALA A 41 -7.14 -11.88 -10.87
CA ALA A 41 -8.24 -11.59 -9.95
C ALA A 41 -7.98 -10.30 -9.15
N GLU A 42 -8.95 -9.39 -9.21
CA GLU A 42 -8.84 -8.05 -8.63
C GLU A 42 -8.95 -8.09 -7.10
N PRO A 43 -8.13 -7.28 -6.39
CA PRO A 43 -8.23 -7.13 -4.95
C PRO A 43 -9.43 -6.25 -4.57
N ARG A 44 -9.81 -6.30 -3.29
CA ARG A 44 -10.80 -5.40 -2.70
C ARG A 44 -10.10 -4.26 -1.97
N MET A 45 -10.55 -3.03 -2.20
CA MET A 45 -10.12 -1.89 -1.41
C MET A 45 -10.81 -1.93 -0.04
N HIS A 46 -10.03 -1.85 1.02
CA HIS A 46 -10.49 -1.57 2.37
C HIS A 46 -10.03 -0.19 2.79
N HIS A 47 -10.98 0.64 3.22
CA HIS A 47 -10.73 1.98 3.76
C HIS A 47 -11.16 2.01 5.22
N THR A 48 -10.33 2.63 6.05
CA THR A 48 -10.64 2.85 7.46
C THR A 48 -10.04 4.18 7.94
N VAL A 49 -10.66 4.77 8.95
CA VAL A 49 -10.15 5.96 9.63
C VAL A 49 -9.67 5.53 11.01
N THR A 50 -8.38 5.72 11.26
CA THR A 50 -7.78 5.41 12.57
C THR A 50 -8.37 6.26 13.69
N ALA A 51 -8.18 5.86 14.95
CA ALA A 51 -8.62 6.63 16.11
C ALA A 51 -8.05 8.06 16.17
N SER A 52 -6.90 8.31 15.55
CA SER A 52 -6.30 9.64 15.41
C SER A 52 -6.85 10.44 14.21
N GLY A 53 -7.89 9.96 13.53
CA GLY A 53 -8.52 10.64 12.41
C GLY A 53 -7.80 10.50 11.07
N ARG A 54 -6.82 9.58 10.96
CA ARG A 54 -6.07 9.37 9.71
C ARG A 54 -6.77 8.35 8.81
N ASP A 55 -7.01 8.72 7.56
CA ASP A 55 -7.44 7.82 6.49
C ASP A 55 -6.34 6.80 6.13
N VAL A 56 -6.72 5.53 6.07
CA VAL A 56 -5.86 4.40 5.71
C VAL A 56 -6.57 3.56 4.66
N VAL A 57 -5.84 3.20 3.61
CA VAL A 57 -6.33 2.34 2.52
C VAL A 57 -5.43 1.12 2.39
N ALA A 58 -6.02 -0.05 2.25
CA ALA A 58 -5.33 -1.30 1.99
C ALA A 58 -6.07 -2.10 0.91
N TRP A 59 -5.32 -2.66 -0.03
CA TRP A 59 -5.82 -3.57 -1.05
C TRP A 59 -5.67 -5.02 -0.57
N ILE A 60 -6.81 -5.68 -0.34
CA ILE A 60 -6.86 -7.04 0.20
C ILE A 60 -7.03 -8.00 -0.98
N PRO A 61 -6.13 -9.00 -1.15
CA PRO A 61 -6.32 -10.05 -2.13
C PRO A 61 -7.66 -10.75 -1.91
N THR A 62 -8.43 -10.90 -2.98
CA THR A 62 -9.71 -11.62 -2.92
C THR A 62 -9.45 -13.12 -2.97
N ASP A 63 -10.04 -13.87 -2.05
CA ASP A 63 -10.06 -15.33 -2.16
C ASP A 63 -10.87 -15.75 -3.40
N HIS A 64 -10.28 -16.58 -4.24
CA HIS A 64 -10.85 -16.96 -5.52
C HIS A 64 -10.31 -18.31 -5.98
N TRP A 65 -11.10 -19.00 -6.81
CA TRP A 65 -10.59 -20.14 -7.54
C TRP A 65 -9.61 -19.68 -8.62
N CYS A 66 -8.35 -20.05 -8.48
CA CYS A 66 -7.32 -19.70 -9.44
C CYS A 66 -7.11 -20.85 -10.44
N PRO A 67 -7.62 -20.77 -11.69
CA PRO A 67 -7.28 -21.76 -12.69
C PRO A 67 -5.76 -21.77 -12.87
N LYS A 68 -5.16 -22.95 -12.88
CA LYS A 68 -3.75 -23.03 -13.27
C LYS A 68 -3.65 -22.51 -14.70
N LYS A 69 -2.80 -21.51 -14.98
CA LYS A 69 -2.29 -21.30 -16.34
C LYS A 69 -1.68 -22.64 -16.77
N SER A 70 -2.34 -23.33 -17.72
CA SER A 70 -1.74 -24.46 -18.46
C SER A 70 -0.48 -24.02 -19.17
#